data_AF-A0A4Q3VY49-F1
#
_entry.id   AF-A0A4Q3VY49-F1
#
_cell.length_a   1.000
_cell.length_b   1.000
_cell.length_c   1.000
_cell.angle_alpha   90.00
_cell.angle_beta   90.00
_cell.angle_gamma   90.00
#
_symmetry.space_group_name_H-M   'P 1'
#
loop_
_entity.id
_entity.type
_entity.pdbx_description
1 polymer ?
#
loop_
_entity_poly.entity_id
_entity_poly.type
_entity_poly.pdbx_seq_one_letter_code
_entity_poly.pdbx_strand_id
1 'polypeptide(L)'
;MGLILVSALVFGPSIYGPGVYAPPDVPRTHWAFKAVDGLFQEGLLKGYPSPTPPDLKMPADSEFDRTWLEARMLAWRTQGILVETSGSNCGPSRDEISRYELAVMLFSTCVNMNHILANRESQERTLRHINAAASDVVRGMAMLKTELTDLNVDLDEMLAEFNRNLKLQHQRFEAP
;
A
#
# COMPACT_ATOMS: atom_id res chain seq x y z
N MET A 1 -53.90 2.83 -3.71
CA MET A 1 -52.96 3.98 -3.64
C MET A 1 -52.69 4.27 -2.18
N GLY A 2 -51.52 3.90 -1.65
CA GLY A 2 -51.19 4.21 -0.25
C GLY A 2 -50.12 3.32 0.37
N LEU A 3 -48.86 3.58 0.01
CA LEU A 3 -47.68 3.50 0.87
C LEU A 3 -47.45 2.22 1.69
N ILE A 4 -46.80 1.22 1.09
CA ILE A 4 -45.91 0.30 1.80
C ILE A 4 -44.61 0.25 0.98
N LEU A 5 -43.46 0.31 1.66
CA LEU A 5 -42.06 0.22 1.18
C LEU A 5 -41.31 1.55 1.00
N VAL A 6 -41.14 2.29 2.10
CA VAL A 6 -39.94 3.16 2.31
C VAL A 6 -39.22 2.77 3.61
N SER A 7 -39.28 1.50 4.02
CA SER A 7 -38.62 1.02 5.24
C SER A 7 -37.19 0.49 5.03
N ALA A 8 -36.62 0.62 3.83
CA ALA A 8 -35.24 0.19 3.56
C ALA A 8 -34.17 1.24 3.92
N LEU A 9 -34.55 2.37 4.52
CA LEU A 9 -33.62 3.46 4.86
C LEU A 9 -33.18 3.47 6.34
N VAL A 10 -33.64 2.52 7.16
CA VAL A 10 -33.57 2.69 8.63
C VAL A 10 -32.68 1.69 9.36
N PHE A 11 -32.31 0.52 8.83
CA PHE A 11 -31.38 -0.39 9.53
C PHE A 11 -30.60 -1.28 8.58
N GLY A 12 -29.44 -0.78 8.11
CA GLY A 12 -28.38 -1.65 7.58
C GLY A 12 -27.57 -2.22 8.76
N PRO A 13 -27.46 -3.56 8.92
CA PRO A 13 -26.78 -4.16 10.06
C PRO A 13 -25.26 -4.21 9.83
N SER A 14 -24.50 -3.78 10.82
CA SER A 14 -23.11 -4.19 11.11
C SER A 14 -22.90 -3.77 12.58
N ILE A 15 -23.23 -4.54 13.62
CA ILE A 15 -22.87 -5.92 13.95
C ILE A 15 -21.36 -6.16 13.74
N TYR A 16 -20.59 -5.63 14.72
CA TYR A 16 -19.18 -5.90 15.05
C TYR A 16 -18.07 -5.21 14.23
N GLY A 17 -17.93 -3.90 14.40
CA GLY A 17 -16.60 -3.23 14.44
C GLY A 17 -16.20 -2.98 15.90
N PRO A 18 -14.89 -2.87 16.25
CA PRO A 18 -14.48 -2.51 17.60
C PRO A 18 -15.14 -1.17 17.97
N GLY A 19 -15.68 -1.07 19.19
CA GLY A 19 -16.50 0.06 19.60
C GLY A 19 -15.82 1.39 19.27
N VAL A 20 -16.43 2.16 18.37
CA VAL A 20 -15.97 3.47 17.93
C VAL A 20 -16.27 4.46 19.06
N TYR A 21 -15.31 4.61 19.97
CA TYR A 21 -15.38 5.55 21.08
C TYR A 21 -14.57 6.80 20.79
N ALA A 22 -14.88 7.88 21.50
CA ALA A 22 -14.04 9.07 21.50
C ALA A 22 -12.56 8.72 21.78
N PRO A 23 -11.60 9.38 21.10
CA PRO A 23 -10.16 9.17 21.29
C PRO A 23 -9.74 9.33 22.76
N PRO A 24 -8.65 8.66 23.19
CA PRO A 24 -8.15 8.73 24.56
C PRO A 24 -7.75 10.14 25.01
N ASP A 25 -7.56 11.05 24.05
CA ASP A 25 -7.20 12.45 24.27
C ASP A 25 -8.28 13.26 25.00
N VAL A 26 -9.53 12.81 24.97
CA VAL A 26 -10.63 13.46 25.70
C VAL A 26 -10.96 12.61 26.92
N PRO A 27 -10.59 13.05 28.15
CA PRO A 27 -10.96 12.33 29.37
C PRO A 27 -12.48 12.14 29.45
N ARG A 28 -12.94 11.00 29.96
CA ARG A 28 -14.38 10.71 30.15
C ARG A 28 -15.11 11.73 31.01
N THR A 29 -14.37 12.47 31.84
CA THR A 29 -14.86 13.54 32.72
C THR A 29 -14.92 14.92 32.06
N HIS A 30 -14.39 15.08 30.83
CA HIS A 30 -14.36 16.35 30.13
C HIS A 30 -15.76 16.73 29.62
N TRP A 31 -16.12 18.02 29.69
CA TRP A 31 -17.45 18.53 29.31
C TRP A 31 -17.84 18.19 27.86
N ALA A 32 -16.85 18.14 26.97
CA ALA A 32 -17.04 17.82 25.55
C ALA A 32 -17.10 16.31 25.24
N PHE A 33 -16.79 15.43 26.21
CA PHE A 33 -16.65 13.99 25.95
C PHE A 33 -17.92 13.39 25.34
N LYS A 34 -19.09 13.66 25.92
CA LYS A 34 -20.37 13.12 25.42
C LYS A 34 -20.69 13.56 24.00
N ALA A 35 -20.35 14.81 23.64
CA ALA A 35 -20.58 15.32 22.30
C ALA A 35 -19.63 14.66 21.28
N VAL A 36 -18.34 14.55 21.62
CA VAL A 36 -17.35 13.88 20.76
C VAL A 36 -17.68 12.41 20.60
N ASP A 37 -18.00 11.70 21.68
CA ASP A 37 -18.37 10.28 21.65
C ASP A 37 -19.62 10.04 20.80
N GLY A 38 -20.63 10.92 20.90
CA GLY A 38 -21.80 10.87 20.02
C GLY A 38 -21.46 11.04 18.55
N LEU A 39 -20.59 12.00 18.21
CA LEU A 39 -20.15 12.21 16.83
C LEU A 39 -19.31 11.04 16.28
N PHE A 40 -18.55 10.35 17.12
CA PHE A 40 -17.82 9.13 16.76
C PHE A 40 -18.78 7.94 16.57
N GLN A 41 -19.77 7.77 17.46
CA GLN A 41 -20.82 6.75 17.33
C GLN A 41 -21.68 6.94 16.08
N GLU A 42 -21.94 8.20 15.70
CA GLU A 42 -22.64 8.56 14.46
C GLU A 42 -21.76 8.46 13.21
N GLY A 43 -20.46 8.16 13.35
CA GLY A 43 -19.51 8.05 12.24
C GLY A 43 -19.16 9.38 11.57
N LEU A 44 -19.49 10.51 12.20
CA LEU A 44 -19.19 11.86 11.71
C LEU A 44 -17.71 12.23 11.93
N LEU A 45 -17.09 11.63 12.94
CA LEU A 45 -15.66 11.75 13.23
C LEU A 45 -14.95 10.43 12.99
N LYS A 46 -13.74 10.49 12.43
CA LYS A 46 -12.96 9.31 12.01
C LYS A 46 -11.60 9.17 12.71
N GLY A 47 -11.36 9.93 13.77
CA GLY A 47 -10.06 9.94 14.46
C GLY A 47 -9.03 10.86 13.82
N TYR A 48 -7.79 10.76 14.31
CA TYR A 48 -6.65 11.50 13.77
C TYR A 48 -6.03 10.73 12.61
N PRO A 49 -5.48 11.41 11.59
CA PRO A 49 -4.65 10.74 10.60
C PRO A 49 -3.44 10.10 11.31
N SER A 50 -3.09 8.88 10.92
CA SER A 50 -1.85 8.26 11.37
C SER A 50 -0.65 9.16 11.02
N PRO A 51 0.41 9.20 11.84
CA PRO A 51 1.60 9.96 11.51
C PRO A 51 2.11 9.52 10.14
N THR A 52 2.25 10.48 9.23
CA THR A 52 2.68 10.19 7.86
C THR A 52 4.10 9.59 7.90
N PRO A 53 4.31 8.38 7.35
CA PRO A 53 5.63 7.78 7.36
C PRO A 53 6.65 8.65 6.61
N PRO A 54 7.93 8.61 7.01
CA PRO A 54 8.98 9.33 6.31
C PRO A 54 9.11 8.83 4.86
N ASP A 55 9.55 9.70 3.96
CA ASP A 55 9.84 9.31 2.59
C ASP A 55 10.88 8.20 2.55
N LEU A 56 10.59 7.16 1.77
CA LEU A 56 11.57 6.14 1.43
C LEU A 56 12.68 6.79 0.61
N LYS A 57 13.92 6.42 0.92
CA LYS A 57 15.12 6.89 0.25
C LYS A 57 15.88 5.70 -0.32
N MET A 58 16.46 5.87 -1.50
CA MET A 58 17.38 4.89 -2.03
C MET A 58 18.62 4.82 -1.14
N PRO A 59 18.95 3.65 -0.58
CA PRO A 59 20.20 3.45 0.13
C PRO A 59 21.39 3.67 -0.81
N ALA A 60 22.34 4.53 -0.42
CA ALA A 60 23.52 4.87 -1.23
C ALA A 60 24.47 3.67 -1.41
N ASP A 61 24.56 2.80 -0.40
CA ASP A 61 25.57 1.73 -0.32
C ASP A 61 24.97 0.33 -0.62
N SER A 62 23.98 0.25 -1.51
CA SER A 62 23.39 -1.06 -1.85
C SER A 62 24.23 -1.80 -2.88
N GLU A 63 24.95 -2.82 -2.41
CA GLU A 63 25.57 -3.81 -3.28
C GLU A 63 24.52 -4.75 -3.88
N PHE A 64 24.79 -5.24 -5.10
CA PHE A 64 23.92 -6.19 -5.78
C PHE A 64 23.96 -7.55 -5.09
N ASP A 65 22.84 -7.91 -4.46
CA ASP A 65 22.62 -9.22 -3.84
C ASP A 65 21.56 -10.00 -4.62
N ARG A 66 22.03 -10.89 -5.50
CA ARG A 66 21.16 -11.74 -6.34
C ARG A 66 20.25 -12.63 -5.50
N THR A 67 20.83 -13.34 -4.54
CA THR A 67 20.11 -14.36 -3.75
C THR A 67 18.98 -13.71 -2.95
N TRP A 68 19.25 -12.53 -2.36
CA TRP A 68 18.23 -11.76 -1.68
C TRP A 68 17.14 -11.28 -2.64
N LEU A 69 17.51 -10.73 -3.80
CA LEU A 69 16.55 -10.16 -4.75
C LEU A 69 15.63 -11.23 -5.35
N GLU A 70 16.18 -12.37 -5.75
CA GLU A 70 15.39 -13.49 -6.29
C GLU A 70 14.44 -14.07 -5.24
N ALA A 71 14.89 -14.21 -3.98
CA ALA A 71 14.04 -14.64 -2.88
C ALA A 71 12.89 -13.64 -2.63
N ARG A 72 13.16 -12.34 -2.72
CA ARG A 72 12.13 -11.28 -2.56
C ARG A 72 11.14 -11.29 -3.72
N MET A 73 11.61 -11.43 -4.95
CA MET A 73 10.71 -11.54 -6.11
C MET A 73 9.79 -12.76 -6.02
N LEU A 74 10.29 -13.91 -5.54
CA LEU A 74 9.46 -15.07 -5.29
C LEU A 74 8.39 -14.78 -4.22
N ALA A 75 8.76 -14.11 -3.13
CA ALA A 75 7.79 -13.69 -2.10
C ALA A 75 6.73 -12.74 -2.69
N TRP A 76 7.13 -11.72 -3.45
CA TRP A 76 6.22 -10.77 -4.08
C TRP A 76 5.28 -11.42 -5.09
N ARG A 77 5.75 -12.47 -5.80
CA ARG A 77 4.91 -13.31 -6.66
C ARG A 77 3.80 -13.98 -5.87
N THR A 78 4.14 -14.65 -4.77
CA THR A 78 3.13 -15.30 -3.91
C THR A 78 2.17 -14.32 -3.23
N GLN A 79 2.59 -13.07 -3.07
CA GLN A 79 1.77 -11.98 -2.51
C GLN A 79 0.92 -11.27 -3.56
N GLY A 80 1.06 -11.60 -4.85
CA GLY A 80 0.35 -10.95 -5.95
C GLY A 80 0.82 -9.52 -6.25
N ILE A 81 2.02 -9.15 -5.81
CA ILE A 81 2.63 -7.82 -6.04
C ILE A 81 3.42 -7.83 -7.35
N LEU A 82 4.18 -8.90 -7.59
CA LEU A 82 4.96 -9.07 -8.82
C LEU A 82 4.01 -9.34 -9.99
N VAL A 83 4.07 -8.50 -11.02
CA VAL A 83 3.41 -8.78 -12.29
C VAL A 83 4.33 -9.65 -13.12
N GLU A 84 3.93 -10.91 -13.31
CA GLU A 84 4.55 -11.76 -14.31
C GLU A 84 4.36 -11.10 -15.68
N THR A 85 5.45 -10.73 -16.34
CA THR A 85 5.39 -10.24 -17.71
C THR A 85 4.89 -11.37 -18.60
N SER A 86 3.64 -11.28 -19.06
CA SER A 86 3.05 -12.21 -20.02
C SER A 86 3.87 -12.15 -21.33
N GLY A 87 4.86 -13.01 -21.43
CA GLY A 87 5.87 -12.98 -22.47
C GLY A 87 6.99 -13.96 -22.17
N SER A 88 7.32 -14.17 -20.90
CA SER A 88 8.06 -15.37 -20.51
C SER A 88 7.07 -16.46 -20.09
N ASN A 89 6.74 -17.33 -21.05
CA ASN A 89 6.65 -18.73 -20.70
C ASN A 89 8.05 -19.11 -20.16
N CYS A 90 8.32 -18.84 -18.89
CA CYS A 90 9.36 -19.52 -18.14
C CYS A 90 8.89 -20.97 -17.90
N GLY A 91 8.68 -21.71 -19.00
CA GLY A 91 9.15 -23.08 -19.02
C GLY A 91 10.66 -23.06 -18.73
N PRO A 92 11.26 -24.18 -18.33
CA PRO A 92 12.65 -24.22 -17.90
C PRO A 92 13.59 -23.91 -19.09
N SER A 93 13.77 -22.64 -19.44
CA SER A 93 14.93 -22.20 -20.20
C SER A 93 16.11 -22.21 -19.24
N ARG A 94 17.15 -22.91 -19.66
CA ARG A 94 18.28 -23.38 -18.86
C ARG A 94 19.24 -22.29 -18.35
N ASP A 95 18.91 -21.01 -18.47
CA ASP A 95 19.83 -19.90 -18.17
C ASP A 95 19.34 -19.07 -16.98
N GLU A 96 20.29 -18.65 -16.15
CA GLU A 96 20.07 -17.79 -15.00
C GLU A 96 19.47 -16.44 -15.43
N ILE A 97 18.51 -15.93 -14.65
CA ILE A 97 17.88 -14.63 -14.92
C ILE A 97 18.96 -13.54 -14.93
N SER A 98 19.03 -12.77 -16.00
CA SER A 98 20.01 -11.68 -16.14
C SER A 98 19.67 -10.49 -15.23
N ARG A 99 20.66 -9.64 -14.94
CA ARG A 99 20.44 -8.41 -14.15
C ARG A 99 19.44 -7.46 -14.83
N TYR A 100 19.42 -7.42 -16.15
CA TYR A 100 18.45 -6.65 -16.93
C TYR A 100 17.02 -7.19 -16.78
N GLU A 101 16.84 -8.50 -16.84
CA GLU A 101 15.52 -9.11 -16.61
C GLU A 101 15.03 -8.86 -15.19
N LEU A 102 15.91 -8.97 -14.19
CA LEU A 102 15.60 -8.59 -12.81
C LEU A 102 15.20 -7.11 -12.71
N ALA A 103 15.88 -6.21 -13.43
CA ALA A 103 15.53 -4.79 -13.46
C ALA A 103 14.15 -4.54 -14.07
N VAL A 104 13.81 -5.21 -15.18
CA VAL A 104 12.48 -5.11 -15.81
C VAL A 104 11.39 -5.64 -14.88
N MET A 105 11.62 -6.79 -14.23
CA MET A 105 10.68 -7.36 -13.26
C MET A 105 10.48 -6.46 -12.03
N LEU A 106 11.56 -5.85 -11.54
CA LEU A 106 11.48 -4.92 -10.44
C LEU A 106 10.73 -3.64 -10.82
N PHE A 107 11.03 -3.09 -12.00
CA PHE A 107 10.34 -1.94 -12.56
C PHE A 107 8.84 -2.21 -12.69
N SER A 108 8.45 -3.34 -13.29
CA SER A 108 7.03 -3.71 -13.43
C SER A 108 6.34 -3.89 -12.08
N THR A 109 7.05 -4.45 -11.08
CA THR A 109 6.57 -4.56 -9.70
C THR A 109 6.29 -3.18 -9.11
N CYS A 110 7.25 -2.25 -9.23
CA CYS A 110 7.09 -0.89 -8.71
C CYS A 110 5.91 -0.16 -9.36
N VAL A 111 5.78 -0.24 -10.70
CA VAL A 111 4.66 0.35 -11.44
C VAL A 111 3.32 -0.27 -10.99
N ASN A 112 3.24 -1.58 -10.81
CA ASN A 112 2.04 -2.25 -10.34
C ASN A 112 1.67 -1.82 -8.92
N MET A 113 2.64 -1.78 -8.01
CA MET A 113 2.42 -1.28 -6.65
C MET A 113 1.92 0.16 -6.67
N ASN A 114 2.53 1.01 -7.49
CA ASN A 114 2.14 2.40 -7.61
C ASN A 114 0.71 2.54 -8.16
N HIS A 115 0.33 1.72 -9.13
CA HIS A 115 -1.04 1.65 -9.64
C HIS A 115 -2.05 1.22 -8.55
N ILE A 116 -1.72 0.20 -7.76
CA ILE A 116 -2.56 -0.26 -6.65
C ILE A 116 -2.66 0.83 -5.56
N LEU A 117 -1.57 1.52 -5.24
CA LEU A 117 -1.56 2.62 -4.27
C LEU A 117 -2.37 3.83 -4.77
N ALA A 118 -2.38 4.09 -6.07
CA ALA A 118 -3.19 5.15 -6.66
C ALA A 118 -4.69 4.79 -6.68
N ASN A 119 -5.02 3.50 -6.79
CA ASN A 119 -6.40 3.02 -6.82
C ASN A 119 -7.04 3.08 -5.41
N ARG A 120 -8.27 3.60 -5.36
CA ARG A 120 -9.01 3.79 -4.10
C ARG A 120 -9.75 2.54 -3.62
N GLU A 121 -10.08 1.65 -4.54
CA GLU A 121 -10.88 0.44 -4.27
C GLU A 121 -10.02 -0.79 -3.98
N SER A 122 -8.70 -0.62 -3.89
CA SER A 122 -7.78 -1.73 -3.64
C SER A 122 -8.04 -2.38 -2.27
N GLN A 123 -8.04 -3.71 -2.26
CA GLN A 123 -8.28 -4.50 -1.06
C GLN A 123 -7.22 -4.22 0.02
N GLU A 124 -7.66 -4.07 1.27
CA GLU A 124 -6.78 -3.83 2.44
C GLU A 124 -5.69 -4.88 2.59
N ARG A 125 -5.98 -6.13 2.21
CA ARG A 125 -4.99 -7.22 2.22
C ARG A 125 -3.81 -6.91 1.28
N THR A 126 -4.08 -6.43 0.08
CA THR A 126 -3.06 -6.08 -0.91
C THR A 126 -2.25 -4.87 -0.45
N LEU A 127 -2.91 -3.86 0.13
CA LEU A 127 -2.23 -2.69 0.69
C LEU A 127 -1.27 -3.06 1.84
N ARG A 128 -1.65 -4.01 2.71
CA ARG A 128 -0.75 -4.53 3.75
C ARG A 128 0.50 -5.18 3.17
N HIS A 129 0.36 -5.98 2.12
CA HIS A 129 1.50 -6.59 1.44
C HIS A 129 2.41 -5.54 0.78
N ILE A 130 1.82 -4.50 0.17
CA ILE A 130 2.56 -3.40 -0.43
C ILE A 130 3.35 -2.62 0.62
N ASN A 131 2.72 -2.24 1.73
CA ASN A 131 3.39 -1.51 2.81
C ASN A 131 4.57 -2.30 3.40
N ALA A 132 4.43 -3.63 3.50
CA ALA A 132 5.50 -4.51 3.97
C ALA A 132 6.65 -4.65 2.94
N ALA A 133 6.34 -4.56 1.64
CA ALA A 133 7.31 -4.73 0.55
C ALA A 133 7.97 -3.42 0.08
N ALA A 134 7.42 -2.26 0.43
CA ALA A 134 7.81 -0.96 -0.13
C ALA A 134 9.30 -0.63 0.07
N SER A 135 9.84 -0.86 1.27
CA SER A 135 11.27 -0.63 1.54
C SER A 135 12.17 -1.62 0.78
N ASP A 136 11.76 -2.88 0.65
CA ASP A 136 12.50 -3.90 -0.08
C ASP A 136 12.55 -3.57 -1.57
N VAL A 137 11.46 -3.06 -2.16
CA VAL A 137 11.42 -2.65 -3.57
C VAL A 137 12.37 -1.48 -3.82
N VAL A 138 12.35 -0.46 -2.96
CA VAL A 138 13.28 0.68 -3.06
C VAL A 138 14.73 0.23 -2.90
N ARG A 139 15.00 -0.73 -2.02
CA ARG A 139 16.33 -1.36 -1.90
C ARG A 139 16.72 -2.09 -3.19
N GLY A 140 15.82 -2.88 -3.77
CA GLY A 140 16.04 -3.53 -5.06
C GLY A 140 16.36 -2.51 -6.16
N MET A 141 15.69 -1.35 -6.16
CA MET A 141 15.92 -0.31 -7.17
C MET A 141 17.31 0.30 -7.01
N ALA A 142 17.80 0.45 -5.77
CA ALA A 142 19.16 0.89 -5.51
C ALA A 142 20.20 -0.14 -6.01
N MET A 143 19.95 -1.43 -5.82
CA MET A 143 20.84 -2.51 -6.30
C MET A 143 20.94 -2.57 -7.83
N LEU A 144 19.85 -2.24 -8.53
CA LEU A 144 19.74 -2.29 -10.00
C LEU A 144 19.72 -0.89 -10.64
N LYS A 145 20.25 0.11 -9.93
CA LYS A 145 20.21 1.51 -10.37
C LYS A 145 20.78 1.71 -11.77
N THR A 146 21.89 1.02 -12.08
CA THR A 146 22.57 1.14 -13.37
C THR A 146 21.68 0.63 -14.50
N GLU A 147 21.15 -0.58 -14.35
CA GLU A 147 20.27 -1.22 -15.35
C GLU A 147 18.97 -0.44 -15.55
N LEU A 148 18.38 0.08 -14.47
CA LEU A 148 17.18 0.91 -14.56
C LEU A 148 17.46 2.24 -15.26
N THR A 149 18.64 2.83 -15.03
CA THR A 149 19.07 4.03 -15.75
C THR A 149 19.27 3.75 -17.23
N ASP A 150 19.84 2.58 -17.58
CA ASP A 150 20.00 2.13 -18.96
C ASP A 150 18.65 1.87 -19.65
N LEU A 151 17.63 1.46 -18.90
CA LEU A 151 16.24 1.36 -19.35
C LEU A 151 15.53 2.73 -19.46
N ASN A 152 16.26 3.83 -19.27
CA ASN A 152 15.75 5.20 -19.31
C ASN A 152 14.63 5.46 -18.29
N VAL A 153 14.74 4.84 -17.12
CA VAL A 153 13.82 5.05 -15.99
C VAL A 153 14.31 6.23 -15.15
N ASP A 154 13.46 7.25 -14.99
CA ASP A 154 13.71 8.33 -14.02
C ASP A 154 13.38 7.82 -12.61
N LEU A 155 14.43 7.42 -11.89
CA LEU A 155 14.32 6.83 -10.56
C LEU A 155 13.90 7.85 -9.51
N ASP A 156 14.26 9.12 -9.67
CA ASP A 156 13.93 10.18 -8.71
C ASP A 156 12.45 10.54 -8.83
N GLU A 157 11.94 10.69 -10.07
CA GLU A 157 10.53 10.92 -10.33
C GLU A 157 9.67 9.75 -9.83
N MET A 158 10.08 8.52 -10.15
CA MET A 158 9.37 7.32 -9.72
C MET A 158 9.32 7.19 -8.19
N LEU A 159 10.45 7.40 -7.50
CA LEU A 159 10.48 7.32 -6.05
C LEU A 159 9.64 8.43 -5.41
N ALA A 160 9.65 9.64 -5.98
CA ALA A 160 8.81 10.73 -5.53
C ALA A 160 7.32 10.40 -5.70
N GLU A 161 6.92 9.83 -6.84
CA GLU A 161 5.54 9.41 -7.07
C GLU A 161 5.11 8.30 -6.12
N PHE A 162 5.96 7.28 -5.94
CA PHE A 162 5.70 6.16 -5.05
C PHE A 162 5.51 6.62 -3.60
N ASN A 163 6.38 7.51 -3.12
CA ASN A 163 6.26 8.13 -1.80
C ASN A 163 4.97 8.95 -1.64
N ARG A 164 4.59 9.74 -2.66
CA ARG A 164 3.31 10.48 -2.64
C ARG A 164 2.14 9.52 -2.46
N ASN A 165 2.10 8.43 -3.24
CA ASN A 165 0.99 7.49 -3.23
C ASN A 165 0.94 6.66 -1.92
N LEU A 166 2.09 6.29 -1.35
CA LEU A 166 2.16 5.71 0.00
C LEU A 166 1.57 6.68 1.06
N LYS A 167 1.97 7.95 1.04
CA LYS A 167 1.47 8.94 2.00
C LYS A 167 -0.04 9.15 1.89
N LEU A 168 -0.59 9.16 0.66
CA LEU A 168 -2.02 9.27 0.44
C LEU A 168 -2.81 8.09 1.02
N GLN A 169 -2.20 6.90 1.10
CA GLN A 169 -2.81 5.76 1.78
C GLN A 169 -2.83 5.94 3.30
N HIS A 170 -1.73 6.40 3.90
CA HIS A 170 -1.63 6.61 5.35
C HIS A 170 -2.47 7.79 5.88
N GLN A 171 -2.80 8.75 5.01
CA GLN A 171 -3.73 9.84 5.31
C GLN A 171 -5.21 9.41 5.18
N ARG A 172 -5.50 8.16 4.77
CA ARG A 172 -6.86 7.63 4.84
C ARG A 172 -7.21 7.46 6.32
N PHE A 173 -8.26 8.15 6.73
CA PHE A 173 -8.82 8.03 8.07
C PHE A 173 -9.17 6.57 8.33
N GLU A 174 -8.44 5.92 9.23
CA GLU A 174 -8.80 4.61 9.76
C GLU A 174 -10.04 4.82 10.64
N ALA A 175 -11.21 4.44 10.13
CA ALA A 175 -12.33 4.16 11.01
C ALA A 175 -11.93 2.94 11.85
N PRO A 176 -11.98 3.00 13.19
CA PRO A 176 -11.75 1.82 14.01
C PRO A 176 -12.79 0.73 13.71
#